data_AF-A0A183D6Y7-F1
#
_entry.id   AF-A0A183D6Y7-F1
#
_cell.length_a   1.000
_cell.length_b   1.000
_cell.length_c   1.000
_cell.angle_alpha   90.00
_cell.angle_beta   90.00
_cell.angle_gamma   90.00
#
_symmetry.space_group_name_H-M   'P 1'
#
loop_
_entity.id
_entity.type
_entity.pdbx_description
1 polymer ?
#
loop_
_entity_poly.entity_id
_entity_poly.type
_entity_poly.pdbx_seq_one_letter_code
_entity_poly.pdbx_strand_id
1 'polypeptide(L)'
;LEEIKDDPYALAIVTYALHLANSTKKNEALKMLETHRKEDDEGGVHWSAKVGTEKPKDAQQYFYQPRPVDVEMTSYVLLTYMLNGDTVKGLSVVRWLTSQRNALGGFSSTQDTVMALQALGAYAEKVYLPMFNISATVTNGADKHHCNVSAENAIVLQSYQLTNLDDEVELEARGSGVAFAQLQYSYYRTALKDDLPFYCTKEIRELHSGNRLQLDLCCKYAVFSIFYCTSCPDVFAAITMLQNRLRRPELVDCK
;
A
#
# COMPACT_ATOMS: atom_id res chain seq x y z
N LEU A 1 2.06 -25.65 9.93
CA LEU A 1 0.84 -24.82 9.89
C LEU A 1 0.58 -24.23 11.27
N GLU A 2 0.45 -25.03 12.33
CA GLU A 2 0.30 -24.51 13.71
C GLU A 2 1.36 -23.49 14.13
N GLU A 3 2.63 -23.69 13.75
CA GLU A 3 3.73 -22.77 14.09
C GLU A 3 3.60 -21.39 13.44
N ILE A 4 2.94 -21.30 12.28
CA ILE A 4 2.82 -20.06 11.49
C ILE A 4 1.39 -19.52 11.49
N LYS A 5 0.46 -20.10 12.26
CA LYS A 5 -0.96 -19.73 12.23
C LYS A 5 -1.22 -18.27 12.62
N ASP A 6 -0.31 -17.72 13.43
CA ASP A 6 -0.38 -16.35 13.94
C ASP A 6 0.44 -15.36 13.12
N ASP A 7 1.16 -15.83 12.10
CA ASP A 7 1.92 -15.02 11.14
C ASP A 7 1.21 -15.05 9.79
N PRO A 8 0.34 -14.04 9.50
CA PRO A 8 -0.42 -14.02 8.26
C PRO A 8 0.47 -13.93 7.02
N TYR A 9 1.67 -13.33 7.13
CA TYR A 9 2.58 -13.18 6.00
C TYR A 9 3.18 -14.53 5.62
N ALA A 10 3.77 -15.24 6.58
CA ALA A 10 4.28 -16.58 6.36
C ALA A 10 3.17 -17.54 5.89
N LEU A 11 1.97 -17.42 6.48
CA LEU A 11 0.83 -18.25 6.13
C LEU A 11 0.35 -18.00 4.69
N ALA A 12 0.36 -16.77 4.18
CA ALA A 12 -0.01 -16.48 2.79
C ALA A 12 0.95 -17.13 1.79
N ILE A 13 2.26 -17.00 2.01
CA ILE A 13 3.29 -17.60 1.14
C ILE A 13 3.19 -19.14 1.16
N VAL A 14 3.11 -19.73 2.36
CA VAL A 14 3.01 -21.18 2.52
C VAL A 14 1.71 -21.71 1.91
N THR A 15 0.59 -21.00 2.08
CA THR A 15 -0.68 -21.39 1.47
C THR A 15 -0.57 -21.43 -0.05
N TYR A 16 0.01 -20.39 -0.67
CA TYR A 16 0.21 -20.36 -2.11
C TYR A 16 1.11 -21.51 -2.58
N ALA A 17 2.25 -21.73 -1.91
CA ALA A 17 3.16 -22.83 -2.24
C ALA A 17 2.49 -24.22 -2.13
N LEU A 18 1.65 -24.44 -1.10
CA LEU A 18 0.90 -25.68 -0.93
C LEU A 18 -0.14 -25.88 -2.04
N HIS A 19 -0.76 -24.82 -2.56
CA HIS A 19 -1.66 -24.90 -3.70
C HIS A 19 -0.91 -25.24 -4.99
N LEU A 20 0.22 -24.59 -5.26
CA LEU A 20 1.08 -24.92 -6.41
C LEU A 20 1.53 -26.38 -6.39
N ALA A 21 1.93 -26.88 -5.22
CA ALA A 21 2.36 -28.27 -5.05
C ALA A 21 1.20 -29.29 -4.97
N ASN A 22 -0.05 -28.83 -5.06
CA ASN A 22 -1.26 -29.65 -4.87
C ASN A 22 -1.22 -30.51 -3.59
N SER A 23 -0.75 -29.94 -2.49
CA SER A 23 -0.63 -30.63 -1.20
C SER A 23 -1.99 -30.93 -0.59
N THR A 24 -2.07 -32.01 0.19
CA THR A 24 -3.27 -32.37 0.97
C THR A 24 -3.63 -31.32 2.02
N LYS A 25 -2.67 -30.49 2.45
CA LYS A 25 -2.87 -29.43 3.46
C LYS A 25 -3.29 -28.08 2.89
N LYS A 26 -3.42 -27.94 1.55
CA LYS A 26 -3.67 -26.65 0.90
C LYS A 26 -4.96 -25.97 1.38
N ASN A 27 -6.05 -26.73 1.50
CA ASN A 27 -7.35 -26.20 1.92
C ASN A 27 -7.38 -25.84 3.41
N GLU A 28 -6.66 -26.61 4.24
CA GLU A 28 -6.49 -26.31 5.67
C GLU A 28 -5.74 -24.99 5.84
N ALA A 29 -4.63 -24.81 5.12
CA ALA A 29 -3.85 -23.57 5.15
C ALA A 29 -4.67 -22.36 4.67
N LEU A 30 -5.44 -22.49 3.58
CA LEU A 30 -6.32 -21.41 3.10
C LEU A 30 -7.40 -21.05 4.13
N LYS A 31 -8.00 -22.04 4.79
CA LYS A 31 -9.00 -21.79 5.83
C LYS A 31 -8.40 -21.01 7.01
N MET A 32 -7.17 -21.35 7.42
CA MET A 32 -6.45 -20.58 8.45
C MET A 32 -6.10 -19.18 7.97
N LEU A 33 -5.71 -19.01 6.71
CA LEU A 33 -5.38 -17.70 6.15
C LEU A 33 -6.59 -16.76 6.12
N GLU A 34 -7.76 -17.30 5.75
CA GLU A 34 -9.03 -16.57 5.69
C GLU A 34 -9.49 -16.01 7.05
N THR A 35 -9.02 -16.55 8.18
CA THR A 35 -9.36 -15.99 9.49
C THR A 35 -8.66 -14.66 9.75
N HIS A 36 -7.61 -14.33 8.99
CA HIS A 36 -6.88 -13.04 9.07
C HIS A 36 -7.39 -12.01 8.05
N ARG A 37 -8.46 -12.32 7.33
CA ARG A 37 -9.09 -11.45 6.34
C ARG A 37 -9.51 -10.12 6.98
N LYS A 38 -9.21 -9.02 6.30
CA LYS A 38 -9.71 -7.68 6.60
C LYS A 38 -10.52 -7.14 5.45
N GLU A 39 -11.51 -6.33 5.76
CA GLU A 39 -12.38 -5.65 4.79
C GLU A 39 -12.35 -4.15 5.11
N ASP A 40 -12.24 -3.33 4.07
CA ASP A 40 -12.35 -1.88 4.18
C ASP A 40 -13.79 -1.40 3.91
N ASP A 41 -14.02 -0.11 4.14
CA ASP A 41 -15.35 0.51 3.99
C ASP A 41 -15.83 0.56 2.52
N GLU A 42 -14.94 0.33 1.55
CA GLU A 42 -15.21 0.29 0.11
C GLU A 42 -15.46 -1.15 -0.41
N GLY A 43 -15.49 -2.13 0.49
CA GLY A 43 -15.67 -3.55 0.17
C GLY A 43 -14.43 -4.22 -0.44
N GLY A 44 -13.27 -3.58 -0.30
CA GLY A 44 -11.95 -4.12 -0.61
C GLY A 44 -11.47 -5.08 0.47
N VAL A 45 -10.94 -6.24 0.07
CA VAL A 45 -10.48 -7.29 0.98
C VAL A 45 -8.97 -7.42 0.94
N HIS A 46 -8.34 -7.51 2.11
CA HIS A 46 -6.88 -7.57 2.21
C HIS A 46 -6.39 -8.31 3.47
N TRP A 47 -5.09 -8.56 3.50
CA TRP A 47 -4.37 -9.09 4.65
C TRP A 47 -3.33 -8.07 5.09
N SER A 48 -3.04 -8.03 6.39
CA SER A 48 -2.09 -7.05 6.93
C SER A 48 -1.20 -7.65 8.02
N ALA A 49 0.10 -7.33 8.05
CA ALA A 49 1.00 -7.81 9.09
C ALA A 49 0.56 -7.28 10.47
N LYS A 50 0.64 -8.12 11.51
CA LYS A 50 0.29 -7.76 12.90
C LYS A 50 1.21 -6.66 13.47
N VAL A 51 2.45 -6.59 13.00
CA VAL A 51 3.44 -5.61 13.45
C VAL A 51 3.44 -4.42 12.48
N GLY A 52 3.13 -3.25 13.02
CA GLY A 52 3.14 -1.97 12.31
C GLY A 52 1.96 -1.12 12.72
N THR A 53 2.19 0.18 12.90
CA THR A 53 1.14 1.17 13.14
C THR A 53 0.00 0.98 12.13
N GLU A 54 -1.22 0.85 12.64
CA GLU A 54 -2.44 0.98 11.83
C GLU A 54 -2.34 2.26 10.99
N LYS A 55 -3.09 2.31 9.86
CA LYS A 55 -3.25 3.54 9.07
C LYS A 55 -3.34 4.73 10.03
N PRO A 56 -2.39 5.67 10.01
CA PRO A 56 -2.42 6.79 10.94
C PRO A 56 -3.78 7.47 10.78
N LYS A 57 -4.58 7.47 11.86
CA LYS A 57 -5.91 8.09 11.89
C LYS A 57 -5.83 9.62 11.79
N ASP A 58 -4.62 10.16 11.81
CA ASP A 58 -4.35 11.59 11.73
C ASP A 58 -4.36 12.01 10.26
N ALA A 59 -5.39 12.76 9.88
CA ALA A 59 -5.63 13.34 8.55
C ALA A 59 -4.49 14.27 8.04
N GLN A 60 -3.37 14.36 8.77
CA GLN A 60 -2.19 15.16 8.44
C GLN A 60 -1.12 14.40 7.65
N GLN A 61 -1.21 13.07 7.54
CA GLN A 61 -0.42 12.29 6.58
C GLN A 61 -1.16 12.22 5.24
N TYR A 62 -1.11 13.31 4.47
CA TYR A 62 -1.59 13.40 3.08
C TYR A 62 -0.85 12.48 2.08
N PHE A 63 -0.06 11.53 2.56
CA PHE A 63 0.71 10.59 1.74
C PHE A 63 0.64 9.21 2.40
N TYR A 64 -0.43 8.48 2.11
CA TYR A 64 -0.50 7.07 2.42
C TYR A 64 0.31 6.31 1.38
N GLN A 65 1.42 5.71 1.80
CA GLN A 65 2.05 4.64 1.04
C GLN A 65 1.52 3.31 1.57
N PRO A 66 1.01 2.42 0.71
CA PRO A 66 0.65 1.09 1.15
C PRO A 66 1.89 0.39 1.70
N ARG A 67 1.72 -0.37 2.78
CA ARG A 67 2.81 -1.17 3.34
C ARG A 67 3.18 -2.25 2.32
N PRO A 68 4.44 -2.33 1.85
CA PRO A 68 4.82 -3.33 0.84
C PRO A 68 4.46 -4.77 1.25
N VAL A 69 4.67 -5.11 2.52
CA VAL A 69 4.36 -6.44 3.07
C VAL A 69 2.87 -6.81 2.96
N ASP A 70 1.98 -5.84 3.13
CA ASP A 70 0.53 -6.07 3.04
C ASP A 70 0.11 -6.32 1.59
N VAL A 71 0.68 -5.55 0.65
CA VAL A 71 0.44 -5.72 -0.79
C VAL A 71 0.96 -7.08 -1.25
N GLU A 72 2.20 -7.43 -0.89
CA GLU A 72 2.81 -8.71 -1.25
C GLU A 72 1.98 -9.90 -0.71
N MET A 73 1.64 -9.87 0.57
CA MET A 73 0.84 -10.90 1.22
C MET A 73 -0.53 -11.05 0.55
N THR A 74 -1.24 -9.93 0.35
CA THR A 74 -2.56 -9.91 -0.27
C THR A 74 -2.50 -10.44 -1.72
N SER A 75 -1.38 -10.18 -2.42
CA SER A 75 -1.13 -10.71 -3.77
C SER A 75 -0.95 -12.23 -3.78
N TYR A 76 -0.26 -12.81 -2.80
CA TYR A 76 -0.20 -14.27 -2.62
C TYR A 76 -1.58 -14.88 -2.39
N VAL A 77 -2.45 -14.19 -1.66
CA VAL A 77 -3.84 -14.66 -1.44
C VAL A 77 -4.62 -14.64 -2.74
N LEU A 78 -4.54 -13.55 -3.52
CA LEU A 78 -5.20 -13.46 -4.83
C LEU A 78 -4.71 -14.57 -5.77
N LEU A 79 -3.39 -14.80 -5.85
CA LEU A 79 -2.84 -15.90 -6.64
C LEU A 79 -3.38 -17.26 -6.20
N THR A 80 -3.54 -17.48 -4.90
CA THR A 80 -4.14 -18.70 -4.35
C THR A 80 -5.59 -18.86 -4.79
N TYR A 81 -6.39 -17.79 -4.74
CA TYR A 81 -7.76 -17.82 -5.26
C TYR A 81 -7.80 -18.13 -6.75
N MET A 82 -6.87 -17.59 -7.54
CA MET A 82 -6.82 -17.84 -8.99
C MET A 82 -6.45 -19.29 -9.32
N LEU A 83 -5.61 -19.94 -8.52
CA LEU A 83 -5.36 -21.38 -8.62
C LEU A 83 -6.62 -22.21 -8.35
N ASN A 84 -7.50 -21.74 -7.47
CA ASN A 84 -8.78 -22.39 -7.16
C ASN A 84 -9.93 -21.95 -8.09
N GLY A 85 -9.70 -20.99 -8.99
CA GLY A 85 -10.73 -20.45 -9.88
C GLY A 85 -11.77 -19.56 -9.18
N ASP A 86 -11.49 -19.08 -7.97
CA ASP A 86 -12.42 -18.26 -7.17
C ASP A 86 -12.34 -16.77 -7.56
N THR A 87 -12.91 -16.44 -8.72
CA THR A 87 -12.95 -15.06 -9.23
C THR A 87 -13.86 -14.15 -8.41
N VAL A 88 -14.89 -14.72 -7.76
CA VAL A 88 -15.83 -13.96 -6.93
C VAL A 88 -15.13 -13.39 -5.71
N LYS A 89 -14.38 -14.21 -4.96
CA LYS A 89 -13.54 -13.68 -3.86
C LYS A 89 -12.41 -12.80 -4.39
N GLY A 90 -11.79 -13.22 -5.51
CA GLY A 90 -10.72 -12.48 -6.15
C GLY A 90 -11.07 -11.03 -6.45
N LEU A 91 -12.29 -10.73 -6.87
CA LEU A 91 -12.73 -9.36 -7.20
C LEU A 91 -12.54 -8.38 -6.05
N SER A 92 -12.92 -8.78 -4.83
CA SER A 92 -12.78 -7.93 -3.63
C SER A 92 -11.30 -7.65 -3.29
N VAL A 93 -10.42 -8.62 -3.55
CA VAL A 93 -8.97 -8.47 -3.35
C VAL A 93 -8.34 -7.58 -4.43
N VAL A 94 -8.80 -7.74 -5.68
CA VAL A 94 -8.38 -6.90 -6.81
C VAL A 94 -8.72 -5.45 -6.55
N ARG A 95 -9.95 -5.15 -6.09
CA ARG A 95 -10.36 -3.78 -5.72
C ARG A 95 -9.38 -3.15 -4.75
N TRP A 96 -9.04 -3.86 -3.67
CA TRP A 96 -8.08 -3.37 -2.70
C TRP A 96 -6.67 -3.18 -3.30
N LEU A 97 -6.12 -4.18 -4.00
CA LEU A 97 -4.80 -4.07 -4.62
C LEU A 97 -4.73 -2.90 -5.61
N THR A 98 -5.78 -2.69 -6.39
CA THR A 98 -5.83 -1.58 -7.35
C THR A 98 -5.86 -0.21 -6.68
N SER A 99 -6.45 -0.07 -5.49
CA SER A 99 -6.44 1.19 -4.72
C SER A 99 -5.09 1.47 -4.05
N GLN A 100 -4.21 0.48 -3.96
CA GLN A 100 -2.84 0.65 -3.46
C GLN A 100 -1.84 1.10 -4.55
N ARG A 101 -2.24 1.22 -5.82
CA ARG A 101 -1.31 1.57 -6.92
C ARG A 101 -0.90 3.04 -6.87
N ASN A 102 0.36 3.31 -7.18
CA ASN A 102 0.88 4.67 -7.36
C ASN A 102 0.52 5.24 -8.75
N ALA A 103 0.78 6.54 -8.96
CA ALA A 103 0.50 7.24 -10.22
C ALA A 103 1.27 6.70 -11.44
N LEU A 104 2.36 5.97 -11.22
CA LEU A 104 3.16 5.35 -12.29
C LEU A 104 2.76 3.89 -12.54
N GLY A 105 1.70 3.41 -11.89
CA GLY A 105 1.15 2.08 -12.06
C GLY A 105 1.87 0.96 -11.28
N GLY A 106 2.87 1.29 -10.47
CA GLY A 106 3.56 0.38 -9.54
C GLY A 106 3.05 0.47 -8.10
N PHE A 107 3.78 -0.14 -7.17
CA PHE A 107 3.48 -0.13 -5.73
C PHE A 107 4.64 0.53 -4.95
N SER A 108 4.70 0.32 -3.64
CA SER A 108 5.64 1.02 -2.74
C SER A 108 7.07 0.50 -2.82
N SER A 109 7.27 -0.76 -3.20
CA SER A 109 8.60 -1.37 -3.35
C SER A 109 8.72 -2.18 -4.65
N THR A 110 9.79 -2.97 -4.79
CA THR A 110 9.97 -3.85 -5.94
C THR A 110 9.23 -5.18 -5.80
N GLN A 111 9.27 -5.82 -4.62
CA GLN A 111 8.71 -7.16 -4.41
C GLN A 111 7.17 -7.15 -4.47
N ASP A 112 6.56 -6.23 -3.74
CA ASP A 112 5.12 -5.99 -3.80
C ASP A 112 4.64 -5.64 -5.22
N THR A 113 5.41 -4.85 -5.98
CA THR A 113 5.08 -4.54 -7.37
C THR A 113 5.07 -5.79 -8.25
N VAL A 114 6.11 -6.62 -8.18
CA VAL A 114 6.17 -7.86 -8.98
C VAL A 114 5.00 -8.78 -8.62
N MET A 115 4.78 -9.02 -7.32
CA MET A 115 3.76 -9.92 -6.85
C MET A 115 2.35 -9.43 -7.17
N ALA A 116 2.07 -8.15 -6.99
CA ALA A 116 0.75 -7.57 -7.29
C ALA A 116 0.45 -7.58 -8.78
N LEU A 117 1.42 -7.22 -9.64
CA LEU A 117 1.22 -7.28 -11.09
C LEU A 117 0.98 -8.72 -11.56
N GLN A 118 1.71 -9.69 -11.00
CA GLN A 118 1.49 -11.11 -11.30
C GLN A 118 0.09 -11.56 -10.87
N ALA A 119 -0.36 -11.18 -9.67
CA ALA A 119 -1.65 -11.55 -9.13
C ALA A 119 -2.81 -10.92 -9.91
N LEU A 120 -2.71 -9.63 -10.22
CA LEU A 120 -3.69 -8.90 -11.04
C LEU A 120 -3.76 -9.47 -12.47
N GLY A 121 -2.61 -9.83 -13.06
CA GLY A 121 -2.57 -10.49 -14.36
C GLY A 121 -3.24 -11.86 -14.35
N ALA A 122 -2.95 -12.69 -13.34
CA ALA A 122 -3.60 -13.99 -13.16
C ALA A 122 -5.12 -13.86 -12.99
N TYR A 123 -5.58 -12.82 -12.29
CA TYR A 123 -7.01 -12.52 -12.19
C TYR A 123 -7.60 -12.09 -13.52
N ALA A 124 -6.93 -11.15 -14.21
CA ALA A 124 -7.36 -10.64 -15.51
C ALA A 124 -7.52 -11.79 -16.54
N GLU A 125 -6.62 -12.76 -16.55
CA GLU A 125 -6.72 -13.96 -17.40
C GLU A 125 -8.00 -14.75 -17.12
N LYS A 126 -8.42 -14.89 -15.86
CA LYS A 126 -9.63 -15.64 -15.47
C LYS A 126 -10.93 -14.93 -15.81
N VAL A 127 -10.94 -13.59 -15.84
CA VAL A 127 -12.15 -12.79 -16.06
C VAL A 127 -12.22 -12.13 -17.44
N TYR A 128 -11.20 -12.33 -18.28
CA TYR A 128 -11.12 -11.74 -19.59
C TYR A 128 -12.31 -12.13 -20.48
N LEU A 129 -12.90 -11.13 -21.15
CA LEU A 129 -13.93 -11.31 -22.16
C LEU A 129 -13.42 -10.71 -23.49
N PRO A 130 -13.54 -11.43 -24.61
CA PRO A 130 -13.04 -10.98 -25.92
C PRO A 130 -13.81 -9.79 -26.48
N MET A 131 -15.05 -9.58 -26.00
CA MET A 131 -15.88 -8.44 -26.37
C MET A 131 -16.31 -7.70 -25.11
N PHE A 132 -15.97 -6.42 -25.05
CA PHE A 132 -16.43 -5.49 -24.04
C PHE A 132 -16.58 -4.11 -24.67
N ASN A 133 -17.49 -3.32 -24.12
CA ASN A 133 -17.71 -1.94 -24.52
C ASN A 133 -18.20 -1.17 -23.29
N ILE A 134 -17.36 -0.27 -22.82
CA ILE A 134 -17.59 0.54 -21.63
C ILE A 134 -17.61 1.99 -22.08
N SER A 135 -18.71 2.65 -21.79
CA SER A 135 -18.90 4.07 -21.99
C SER A 135 -18.86 4.76 -20.64
N ALA A 136 -17.85 5.58 -20.41
CA ALA A 136 -17.64 6.27 -19.15
C ALA A 136 -17.78 7.79 -19.33
N THR A 137 -18.35 8.41 -18.33
CA THR A 137 -18.61 9.84 -18.28
C THR A 137 -18.06 10.39 -16.97
N VAL A 138 -17.13 11.32 -17.07
CA VAL A 138 -16.55 12.05 -15.93
C VAL A 138 -17.22 13.41 -15.87
N THR A 139 -17.81 13.75 -14.74
CA THR A 139 -18.39 15.06 -14.47
C THR A 139 -17.62 15.74 -13.35
N ASN A 140 -17.22 16.99 -13.54
CA ASN A 140 -16.53 17.81 -12.55
C ASN A 140 -17.08 19.24 -12.63
N GLY A 141 -18.06 19.55 -11.79
CA GLY A 141 -18.81 20.80 -11.87
C GLY A 141 -19.58 20.94 -13.19
N ALA A 142 -19.26 21.99 -13.95
CA ALA A 142 -19.84 22.23 -15.28
C ALA A 142 -19.16 21.40 -16.39
N ASP A 143 -17.96 20.86 -16.13
CA ASP A 143 -17.20 20.14 -17.13
C ASP A 143 -17.65 18.68 -17.20
N LYS A 144 -17.75 18.18 -18.43
CA LYS A 144 -18.16 16.81 -18.73
C LYS A 144 -17.27 16.20 -19.80
N HIS A 145 -16.64 15.08 -19.49
CA HIS A 145 -15.79 14.33 -20.40
C HIS A 145 -16.38 12.94 -20.65
N HIS A 146 -16.39 12.52 -21.90
CA HIS A 146 -16.90 11.22 -22.32
C HIS A 146 -15.78 10.40 -22.94
N CYS A 147 -15.60 9.17 -22.47
CA CYS A 147 -14.63 8.23 -23.00
C CYS A 147 -15.29 6.88 -23.25
N ASN A 148 -14.90 6.23 -24.36
CA ASN A 148 -15.37 4.91 -24.73
C ASN A 148 -14.17 3.96 -24.79
N VAL A 149 -14.30 2.83 -24.11
CA VAL A 149 -13.27 1.80 -23.98
C VAL A 149 -13.82 0.49 -24.52
N SER A 150 -13.22 -0.01 -25.59
CA SER A 150 -13.58 -1.22 -26.30
C SER A 150 -12.35 -2.09 -26.54
N ALA A 151 -12.53 -3.28 -27.13
CA ALA A 151 -11.44 -4.19 -27.42
C ALA A 151 -10.35 -3.58 -28.32
N GLU A 152 -10.72 -2.64 -29.20
CA GLU A 152 -9.81 -1.99 -30.15
C GLU A 152 -8.88 -0.96 -29.51
N ASN A 153 -9.30 -0.32 -28.41
CA ASN A 153 -8.54 0.73 -27.73
C ASN A 153 -8.20 0.40 -26.27
N ALA A 154 -8.36 -0.87 -25.86
CA ALA A 154 -8.17 -1.38 -24.51
C ALA A 154 -6.82 -1.01 -23.86
N ILE A 155 -5.76 -0.94 -24.67
CA ILE A 155 -4.38 -0.67 -24.23
C ILE A 155 -4.06 0.84 -24.29
N VAL A 156 -4.91 1.62 -24.97
CA VAL A 156 -4.72 3.06 -25.14
C VAL A 156 -5.25 3.78 -23.90
N LEU A 157 -4.35 4.49 -23.21
CA LEU A 157 -4.71 5.30 -22.05
C LEU A 157 -5.72 6.38 -22.44
N GLN A 158 -6.90 6.36 -21.80
CA GLN A 158 -7.87 7.44 -21.87
C GLN A 158 -7.65 8.35 -20.66
N SER A 159 -7.27 9.62 -20.89
CA SER A 159 -6.94 10.56 -19.83
C SER A 159 -7.72 11.87 -19.97
N TYR A 160 -8.17 12.41 -18.85
CA TYR A 160 -8.84 13.71 -18.77
C TYR A 160 -8.24 14.51 -17.62
N GLN A 161 -7.85 15.76 -17.88
CA GLN A 161 -7.32 16.65 -16.86
C GLN A 161 -8.46 17.44 -16.24
N LEU A 162 -8.64 17.27 -14.94
CA LEU A 162 -9.60 18.05 -14.15
C LEU A 162 -9.13 19.51 -14.08
N THR A 163 -10.06 20.41 -14.33
CA THR A 163 -9.85 21.86 -14.34
C THR A 163 -10.26 22.48 -13.00
N ASN A 164 -11.30 21.95 -12.35
CA ASN A 164 -11.78 22.40 -11.05
C ASN A 164 -11.49 21.37 -9.95
N LEU A 165 -10.58 21.72 -9.04
CA LEU A 165 -10.20 20.86 -7.92
C LEU A 165 -11.13 21.01 -6.70
N ASP A 166 -12.00 22.02 -6.68
CA ASP A 166 -12.92 22.30 -5.58
C ASP A 166 -14.25 21.54 -5.75
N ASP A 167 -14.60 21.16 -6.98
CA ASP A 167 -15.82 20.42 -7.29
C ASP A 167 -15.63 18.90 -7.16
N GLU A 168 -16.70 18.21 -6.79
CA GLU A 168 -16.74 16.75 -6.76
C GLU A 168 -16.54 16.14 -8.17
N VAL A 169 -15.95 14.96 -8.22
CA VAL A 169 -15.75 14.20 -9.45
C VAL A 169 -16.68 13.00 -9.44
N GLU A 170 -17.63 12.99 -10.36
CA GLU A 170 -18.55 11.86 -10.55
C GLU A 170 -18.13 11.05 -11.78
N LEU A 171 -18.02 9.72 -11.62
CA LEU A 171 -17.72 8.79 -12.69
C LEU A 171 -18.92 7.87 -12.91
N GLU A 172 -19.62 8.02 -14.03
CA GLU A 172 -20.68 7.11 -14.46
C GLU A 172 -20.17 6.21 -15.57
N ALA A 173 -20.30 4.88 -15.42
CA ALA A 173 -19.93 3.90 -16.44
C ALA A 173 -21.14 3.06 -16.85
N ARG A 174 -21.30 2.85 -18.15
CA ARG A 174 -22.36 2.04 -18.77
C ARG A 174 -21.77 1.04 -19.75
N GLY A 175 -22.45 -0.09 -19.94
CA GLY A 175 -22.05 -1.13 -20.91
C GLY A 175 -21.63 -2.43 -20.24
N SER A 176 -20.72 -3.16 -20.88
CA SER A 176 -20.24 -4.47 -20.41
C SER A 176 -18.72 -4.54 -20.41
N GLY A 177 -18.16 -5.12 -19.35
CA GLY A 177 -16.71 -5.26 -19.15
C GLY A 177 -16.25 -4.70 -17.80
N VAL A 178 -14.94 -4.70 -17.59
CA VAL A 178 -14.29 -4.09 -16.43
C VAL A 178 -13.23 -3.11 -16.93
N ALA A 179 -13.26 -1.89 -16.45
CA ALA A 179 -12.24 -0.86 -16.70
C ALA A 179 -11.56 -0.46 -15.40
N PHE A 180 -10.29 -0.11 -15.48
CA PHE A 180 -9.55 0.49 -14.38
C PHE A 180 -9.54 2.01 -14.54
N ALA A 181 -10.12 2.72 -13.58
CA ALA A 181 -10.09 4.18 -13.51
C ALA A 181 -9.14 4.61 -12.38
N GLN A 182 -8.30 5.61 -12.64
CA GLN A 182 -7.34 6.13 -11.67
C GLN A 182 -7.35 7.65 -11.66
N LEU A 183 -7.55 8.22 -10.47
CA LEU A 183 -7.38 9.65 -10.22
C LEU A 183 -5.95 9.90 -9.74
N GLN A 184 -5.28 10.90 -10.33
CA GLN A 184 -3.90 11.27 -9.98
C GLN A 184 -3.83 12.77 -9.69
N TYR A 185 -3.10 13.14 -8.63
CA TYR A 185 -2.87 14.53 -8.25
C TYR A 185 -1.44 14.72 -7.76
N SER A 186 -0.90 15.94 -7.91
CA SER A 186 0.43 16.30 -7.46
C SER A 186 0.39 17.69 -6.80
N TYR A 187 1.12 17.87 -5.71
CA TYR A 187 1.14 19.11 -4.95
C TYR A 187 2.49 19.32 -4.25
N TYR A 188 2.86 20.57 -4.04
CA TYR A 188 4.09 20.92 -3.32
C TYR A 188 3.83 21.03 -1.81
N ARG A 189 4.82 20.63 -1.01
CA ARG A 189 4.78 20.74 0.46
C ARG A 189 6.00 21.46 0.98
N THR A 190 5.80 22.29 2.01
CA THR A 190 6.86 23.08 2.65
C THR A 190 7.49 22.40 3.87
N ALA A 191 6.86 21.37 4.45
CA ALA A 191 7.39 20.60 5.58
C ALA A 191 7.01 19.11 5.50
N LEU A 192 7.97 18.23 5.79
CA LEU A 192 7.78 16.80 6.01
C LEU A 192 7.60 16.57 7.52
N LYS A 193 6.63 15.76 7.93
CA LYS A 193 6.47 15.34 9.33
C LYS A 193 7.46 14.19 9.58
N ASP A 194 8.28 14.31 10.62
CA ASP A 194 9.45 13.47 10.93
C ASP A 194 9.12 12.08 11.53
N ASP A 195 8.11 11.38 11.04
CA ASP A 195 7.93 9.95 11.39
C ASP A 195 8.78 9.07 10.45
N LEU A 196 10.08 9.39 10.38
CA LEU A 196 11.02 8.67 9.55
C LEU A 196 11.60 7.49 10.33
N PRO A 197 11.69 6.29 9.72
CA PRO A 197 12.34 5.14 10.34
C PRO A 197 13.86 5.32 10.51
N PHE A 198 14.41 6.42 10.00
CA PHE A 198 15.82 6.78 10.13
C PHE A 198 15.96 8.16 10.75
N TYR A 199 16.84 8.25 11.74
CA TYR A 199 17.38 9.52 12.21
C TYR A 199 18.65 9.83 11.42
N CYS A 200 18.62 10.87 10.60
CA CYS A 200 19.77 11.29 9.79
C CYS A 200 20.25 12.69 10.18
N THR A 201 21.56 12.85 10.33
CA THR A 201 22.23 14.15 10.52
C THR A 201 23.07 14.48 9.29
N LYS A 202 23.22 15.77 9.03
CA LYS A 202 24.05 16.30 7.94
C LYS A 202 25.03 17.34 8.50
N GLU A 203 26.29 17.24 8.10
CA GLU A 203 27.33 18.22 8.40
C GLU A 203 28.03 18.62 7.09
N ILE A 204 28.21 19.94 6.87
CA ILE A 204 28.91 20.46 5.69
C ILE A 204 30.21 21.08 6.17
N ARG A 205 31.34 20.62 5.61
CA ARG A 205 32.68 21.10 5.91
C ARG A 205 33.30 21.73 4.67
N GLU A 206 33.78 22.95 4.81
CA GLU A 206 34.62 23.61 3.80
C GLU A 206 36.08 23.19 3.97
N LEU A 207 36.67 22.73 2.88
CA LEU A 207 38.06 22.29 2.80
C LEU A 207 38.80 23.16 1.77
N HIS A 208 40.12 23.27 1.93
CA HIS A 208 40.99 24.00 0.99
C HIS A 208 40.51 25.44 0.74
N SER A 209 40.23 26.20 1.81
CA SER A 209 39.82 27.61 1.72
C SER A 209 38.57 27.86 0.86
N GLY A 210 37.62 26.91 0.87
CA GLY A 210 36.36 27.03 0.14
C GLY A 210 36.36 26.42 -1.27
N ASN A 211 37.50 25.91 -1.76
CA ASN A 211 37.57 25.26 -3.08
C ASN A 211 36.99 23.84 -3.08
N ARG A 212 36.70 23.27 -1.91
CA ARG A 212 36.08 21.95 -1.80
C ARG A 212 35.07 21.92 -0.65
N LEU A 213 33.89 21.40 -0.93
CA LEU A 213 32.89 21.10 0.09
C LEU A 213 32.87 19.59 0.33
N GLN A 214 32.82 19.20 1.60
CA GLN A 214 32.56 17.84 2.03
C GLN A 214 31.23 17.81 2.78
N LEU A 215 30.36 16.87 2.41
CA LEU A 215 29.09 16.62 3.06
C LEU A 215 29.18 15.29 3.78
N ASP A 216 29.09 15.32 5.11
CA ASP A 216 29.04 14.14 5.96
C ASP A 216 27.57 13.86 6.30
N LEU A 217 27.07 12.68 5.89
CA LEU A 217 25.71 12.20 6.16
C LEU A 217 25.79 10.98 7.07
N CYS A 218 25.17 11.06 8.25
CA CYS A 218 25.10 9.95 9.19
C CYS A 218 23.64 9.58 9.43
N CYS A 219 23.28 8.31 9.25
CA CYS A 219 21.92 7.83 9.43
C CYS A 219 21.88 6.63 10.38
N LYS A 220 20.86 6.56 11.23
CA LYS A 220 20.61 5.43 12.14
C LYS A 220 19.15 4.98 12.03
N TYR A 221 18.93 3.68 11.92
CA TYR A 221 17.58 3.10 11.96
C TYR A 221 17.00 3.22 13.38
N ALA A 222 15.81 3.81 13.48
CA ALA A 222 15.05 3.93 14.71
C ALA A 222 14.10 2.73 14.82
N VAL A 223 14.44 1.76 15.67
CA VAL A 223 13.49 0.73 16.09
C VAL A 223 12.51 1.41 17.05
N PHE A 224 11.28 1.68 16.61
CA PHE A 224 10.20 2.14 17.49
C PHE A 224 9.81 0.98 18.41
N SER A 225 10.49 0.85 19.56
CA SER A 225 10.02 0.03 20.67
C SER A 225 8.96 0.83 21.42
N ILE A 226 7.68 0.51 21.19
CA ILE A 226 6.59 1.00 22.04
C ILE A 226 6.74 0.29 23.39
N PHE A 227 7.43 0.93 24.34
CA PHE A 227 7.40 0.51 25.73
C PHE A 227 6.07 0.96 26.32
N TYR A 228 5.07 0.06 26.37
CA TYR A 228 3.93 0.24 27.25
C TYR A 228 4.42 0.14 28.70
N CYS A 229 4.46 1.26 29.41
CA CYS A 229 4.68 1.25 30.85
C CYS A 229 3.40 0.73 31.52
N THR A 230 3.32 -0.58 31.77
CA THR A 230 2.17 -1.25 32.39
C THR A 230 2.11 -1.11 33.91
N SER A 231 2.86 -0.16 34.49
CA SER A 231 2.88 0.09 35.93
C SER A 231 3.02 1.58 36.25
N CYS A 232 1.95 2.34 36.04
CA CYS A 232 1.75 3.59 36.78
C CYS A 232 0.25 3.77 37.07
N PRO A 233 -0.22 3.47 38.30
CA PRO A 233 -1.53 3.92 38.74
C PRO A 233 -1.48 5.43 38.96
N ASP A 234 -2.45 6.13 38.38
CA ASP A 234 -2.94 7.45 38.76
C ASP A 234 -1.94 8.63 38.83
N VAL A 235 -1.54 9.18 37.69
CA VAL A 235 -1.49 10.65 37.49
C VAL A 235 -1.85 10.99 36.04
N PHE A 236 -3.10 11.37 35.82
CA PHE A 236 -3.57 11.94 34.56
C PHE A 236 -3.02 13.36 34.37
N ALA A 237 -2.53 13.65 33.16
CA ALA A 237 -2.28 14.97 32.59
C ALA A 237 -1.24 15.89 33.26
N ALA A 238 0.05 15.74 32.92
CA ALA A 238 1.01 16.88 32.86
C ALA A 238 2.44 16.53 32.37
N ILE A 239 2.75 15.29 31.98
CA ILE A 239 4.13 14.94 31.56
C ILE A 239 4.14 14.33 30.15
N THR A 240 3.69 15.09 29.16
CA THR A 240 3.90 14.77 27.73
C THR A 240 4.94 15.71 27.08
N MET A 241 5.47 16.71 27.80
CA MET A 241 6.47 17.65 27.26
C MET A 241 7.86 17.62 27.91
N LEU A 242 8.07 16.84 28.99
CA LEU A 242 9.33 16.94 29.76
C LEU A 242 10.22 15.69 29.78
N GLN A 243 9.81 14.56 29.19
CA GLN A 243 10.70 13.39 29.04
C GLN A 243 11.35 13.25 27.66
N ASN A 244 11.09 14.16 26.71
CA ASN A 244 11.85 14.29 25.46
C ASN A 244 13.28 14.87 25.65
N ARG A 245 13.80 14.96 26.88
CA ARG A 245 15.10 15.58 27.17
C ARG A 245 16.15 14.73 27.86
N LEU A 246 15.88 13.47 28.22
CA LEU A 246 16.88 12.67 28.96
C LEU A 246 16.93 11.20 28.51
N ARG A 247 17.51 10.98 27.34
CA ARG A 247 18.64 10.05 27.14
C ARG A 247 19.22 10.36 25.77
N ARG A 248 20.28 11.19 25.73
CA ARG A 248 21.19 11.19 24.59
C ARG A 248 21.70 9.75 24.45
N PRO A 249 21.52 9.06 23.32
CA PRO A 249 22.39 7.96 23.00
C PRO A 249 23.82 8.54 22.93
N GLU A 250 24.79 7.86 23.53
CA GLU A 250 26.20 8.23 23.43
C GLU A 250 26.56 8.45 21.95
N LEU A 251 27.17 9.60 21.68
CA LEU A 251 27.81 9.90 20.40
C LEU A 251 28.89 8.83 20.20
N VAL A 252 28.67 7.92 19.26
CA VAL A 252 29.75 7.12 18.72
C VAL A 252 30.41 7.99 17.67
N ASP A 253 31.60 8.50 17.99
CA ASP A 253 32.46 9.20 17.04
C ASP A 253 32.69 8.30 15.82
N CYS A 254 32.41 8.85 14.64
CA CYS A 254 32.92 8.29 13.40
C CYS A 254 34.44 8.47 13.40
N LYS A 255 35.18 7.40 13.67
CA LYS A 255 36.59 7.28 13.30
C LYS A 255 36.73 6.92 11.82
#